data_AF-A0A251U3U4-F1
#
_entry.id   AF-A0A251U3U4-F1
#
_cell.length_a   1.000
_cell.length_b   1.000
_cell.length_c   1.000
_cell.angle_alpha   90.00
_cell.angle_beta   90.00
_cell.angle_gamma   90.00
#
_symmetry.space_group_name_H-M   'P 1'
#
loop_
_entity.id
_entity.type
_entity.pdbx_description
1 polymer ?
#
loop_
_entity_poly.entity_id
_entity_poly.type
_entity_poly.pdbx_seq_one_letter_code
_entity_poly.pdbx_strand_id
1 'polypeptide(L)'
;MKKQYPTIFLFFSFFFLFNYSFSLDPIFESCVPKDCGDGINISYPFFIHDIQDPNCGYPGFELHCNNRSTILQLPESNFTVKHIDYNKSRIRLQSSMFTSNRTDHCLSTIRNITSDPNRFMIDNNTTTKLYSISSCSSNVSRVLEKYRNRLCENEEYVMVKDDTNFKNLTDGCGRGGKIVAMPVELGGGGVVDGGNYTKVVEKGFDMRWRAGDCDVCETSGGRCGFNRTVFQFRCYCPDRPHMVSCKPGKIFRFLLFCTH
;
A
#
# COMPACT_ATOMS: atom_id res chain seq x y z
N MET A 1 -20.60 -60.90 -68.97
CA MET A 1 -21.34 -59.87 -68.20
C MET A 1 -20.78 -59.80 -66.79
N LYS A 2 -19.90 -58.85 -66.49
CA LYS A 2 -19.41 -58.59 -65.12
C LYS A 2 -20.10 -57.33 -64.61
N LYS A 3 -20.89 -57.46 -63.53
CA LYS A 3 -21.57 -56.32 -62.88
C LYS A 3 -20.56 -55.55 -62.04
N GLN A 4 -20.39 -54.28 -62.38
CA GLN A 4 -19.63 -53.30 -61.60
C GLN A 4 -20.56 -52.73 -60.52
N TYR A 5 -20.18 -52.82 -59.25
CA TYR A 5 -20.84 -52.13 -58.15
C TYR A 5 -20.02 -50.89 -57.77
N PRO A 6 -20.65 -49.73 -57.52
CA PRO A 6 -19.92 -48.53 -57.18
C PRO A 6 -19.49 -48.59 -55.70
N THR A 7 -18.19 -48.44 -55.46
CA THR A 7 -17.62 -48.31 -54.12
C THR A 7 -17.93 -46.90 -53.61
N ILE A 8 -18.92 -46.77 -52.73
CA ILE A 8 -19.21 -45.51 -52.03
C ILE A 8 -18.15 -45.32 -50.95
N PHE A 9 -17.22 -44.39 -51.17
CA PHE A 9 -16.31 -43.90 -50.13
C PHE A 9 -17.07 -42.93 -49.22
N LEU A 10 -17.52 -43.42 -48.06
CA LEU A 10 -17.99 -42.56 -46.97
C LEU A 10 -16.78 -41.91 -46.29
N PHE A 11 -16.46 -40.68 -46.66
CA PHE A 11 -15.59 -39.81 -45.86
C PHE A 11 -16.34 -39.45 -44.57
N PHE A 12 -16.12 -40.18 -43.48
CA PHE A 12 -16.48 -39.73 -42.14
C PHE A 12 -15.59 -38.53 -41.79
N SER A 13 -16.06 -37.33 -42.12
CA SER A 13 -15.52 -36.09 -41.60
C SER A 13 -15.81 -36.02 -40.10
N PHE A 14 -14.88 -36.53 -39.29
CA PHE A 14 -14.89 -36.33 -37.85
C PHE A 14 -14.55 -34.86 -37.58
N PHE A 15 -15.53 -33.96 -37.70
CA PHE A 15 -15.43 -32.62 -37.11
C PHE A 15 -15.46 -32.80 -35.59
N PHE A 16 -14.28 -33.01 -34.98
CA PHE A 16 -14.10 -32.70 -33.57
C PHE A 16 -14.34 -31.19 -33.44
N LEU A 17 -15.57 -30.81 -33.12
CA LEU A 17 -15.84 -29.51 -32.51
C LEU A 17 -15.17 -29.54 -31.12
N PHE A 18 -13.85 -29.35 -31.09
CA PHE A 18 -13.19 -28.87 -29.90
C PHE A 18 -13.74 -27.46 -29.67
N ASN A 19 -14.84 -27.37 -28.94
CA ASN A 19 -15.22 -26.16 -28.24
C ASN A 19 -14.11 -25.92 -27.21
N TYR A 20 -13.02 -25.29 -27.63
CA TYR A 20 -12.09 -24.67 -26.70
C TYR A 20 -12.83 -23.47 -26.12
N SER A 21 -13.58 -23.71 -25.04
CA SER A 21 -14.03 -22.65 -24.16
C SER A 21 -12.76 -22.04 -23.55
N PHE A 22 -12.23 -20.98 -24.16
CA PHE A 22 -11.25 -20.12 -23.51
C PHE A 22 -11.99 -19.39 -22.38
N SER A 23 -12.12 -20.04 -21.23
CA SER A 23 -12.45 -19.34 -20.01
C SER A 23 -11.22 -18.57 -19.58
N LEU A 24 -11.38 -17.28 -19.33
CA LEU A 24 -10.32 -16.52 -18.68
C LEU A 24 -10.07 -17.09 -17.29
N ASP A 25 -8.82 -17.00 -16.82
CA ASP A 25 -8.50 -17.30 -15.43
C ASP A 25 -9.28 -16.35 -14.50
N PRO A 26 -10.06 -16.87 -13.52
CA PRO A 26 -10.89 -16.02 -12.66
C PRO A 26 -10.09 -15.01 -11.82
N ILE A 27 -8.86 -15.35 -11.43
CA ILE A 27 -8.01 -14.44 -10.66
C ILE A 27 -7.47 -13.35 -11.59
N PHE A 28 -7.05 -13.70 -12.81
CA PHE A 28 -6.72 -12.72 -13.84
C PHE A 28 -7.84 -11.69 -14.02
N GLU A 29 -9.09 -12.13 -14.16
CA GLU A 29 -10.26 -11.25 -14.27
C GLU A 29 -10.52 -10.45 -13.00
N SER A 30 -10.28 -11.01 -11.81
CA SER A 30 -10.47 -10.31 -10.54
C SER A 30 -9.44 -9.19 -10.32
N CYS A 31 -8.20 -9.39 -10.79
CA CYS A 31 -7.08 -8.48 -10.58
C CYS A 31 -7.01 -7.31 -11.56
N VAL A 32 -8.13 -6.94 -12.21
CA VAL A 32 -8.21 -5.66 -12.93
C VAL A 32 -7.91 -4.54 -11.93
N PRO A 33 -7.09 -3.53 -12.28
CA PRO A 33 -6.98 -2.33 -11.46
C PRO A 33 -8.34 -1.69 -11.21
N LYS A 34 -8.57 -1.23 -9.98
CA LYS A 34 -9.83 -0.62 -9.53
C LYS A 34 -9.53 0.64 -8.71
N ASP A 35 -10.54 1.42 -8.40
CA ASP A 35 -10.44 2.55 -7.48
C ASP A 35 -11.62 2.55 -6.48
N CYS A 36 -11.50 3.35 -5.43
CA CYS A 36 -12.57 3.49 -4.44
C CYS A 36 -13.61 4.55 -4.80
N GLY A 37 -13.49 5.23 -5.94
CA GLY A 37 -14.26 6.40 -6.35
C GLY A 37 -13.53 7.73 -6.15
N ASP A 38 -12.27 7.71 -5.71
CA ASP A 38 -11.35 8.84 -5.56
C ASP A 38 -10.37 9.00 -6.74
N GLY A 39 -10.46 8.12 -7.75
CA GLY A 39 -9.59 8.14 -8.92
C GLY A 39 -8.17 7.63 -8.67
N ILE A 40 -7.89 7.05 -7.49
CA ILE A 40 -6.60 6.41 -7.20
C ILE A 40 -6.63 5.01 -7.80
N ASN A 41 -5.83 4.79 -8.85
CA ASN A 41 -5.72 3.48 -9.48
C ASN A 41 -4.98 2.48 -8.57
N ILE A 42 -5.69 1.43 -8.12
CA ILE A 42 -5.19 0.40 -7.21
C ILE A 42 -4.91 -0.88 -7.99
N SER A 43 -3.64 -1.26 -8.04
CA SER A 43 -3.10 -2.45 -8.67
C SER A 43 -2.00 -3.05 -7.80
N TYR A 44 -1.47 -4.22 -8.19
CA TYR A 44 -0.35 -4.87 -7.51
C TYR A 44 0.78 -3.86 -7.21
N PRO A 45 1.36 -3.86 -5.99
CA PRO A 45 1.18 -4.85 -4.93
C PRO A 45 -0.04 -4.66 -4.04
N PHE A 46 -0.79 -3.58 -4.22
CA PHE A 46 -2.00 -3.29 -3.47
C PHE A 46 -3.20 -4.04 -4.03
N PHE A 47 -4.19 -4.26 -3.17
CA PHE A 47 -5.48 -4.81 -3.57
C PHE A 47 -6.56 -4.29 -2.64
N ILE A 48 -7.78 -4.18 -3.15
CA ILE A 48 -8.92 -3.71 -2.37
C ILE A 48 -9.63 -4.89 -1.70
N HIS A 49 -9.68 -4.87 -0.37
CA HIS A 49 -10.41 -5.86 0.44
C HIS A 49 -11.87 -5.95 -0.01
N ASP A 50 -12.42 -7.17 -0.04
CA ASP A 50 -13.80 -7.49 -0.45
C ASP A 50 -14.21 -7.07 -1.88
N ILE A 51 -13.30 -6.50 -2.68
CA ILE A 51 -13.57 -6.05 -4.05
C ILE A 51 -12.69 -6.76 -5.10
N GLN A 52 -11.44 -7.07 -4.75
CA GLN A 52 -10.52 -7.87 -5.56
C GLN A 52 -10.20 -9.18 -4.84
N ASP A 53 -9.81 -10.21 -5.59
CA ASP A 53 -9.32 -11.46 -5.00
C ASP A 53 -8.09 -11.17 -4.11
N PRO A 54 -7.96 -11.76 -2.90
CA PRO A 54 -6.83 -11.50 -2.02
C PRO A 54 -5.46 -11.88 -2.61
N ASN A 55 -5.44 -12.70 -3.67
CA ASN A 55 -4.23 -13.04 -4.41
C ASN A 55 -3.82 -11.97 -5.43
N CYS A 56 -4.60 -10.90 -5.65
CA CYS A 56 -4.22 -9.80 -6.54
C CYS A 56 -3.10 -8.92 -6.00
N GLY A 57 -2.79 -9.00 -4.71
CA GLY A 57 -1.78 -8.18 -4.08
C GLY A 57 -0.91 -8.96 -3.09
N TYR A 58 0.14 -8.31 -2.64
CA TYR A 58 1.06 -8.88 -1.66
C TYR A 58 0.41 -8.87 -0.25
N PRO A 59 0.53 -9.94 0.56
CA PRO A 59 -0.04 -9.96 1.91
C PRO A 59 0.35 -8.74 2.75
N GLY A 60 -0.63 -8.04 3.31
CA GLY A 60 -0.45 -6.80 4.10
C GLY A 60 -0.35 -5.51 3.29
N PHE A 61 -0.63 -5.55 1.99
CA PHE A 61 -0.83 -4.37 1.14
C PHE A 61 -2.32 -4.12 0.85
N GLU A 62 -3.15 -4.52 1.81
CA GLU A 62 -4.59 -4.41 1.71
C GLU A 62 -5.04 -2.96 1.86
N LEU A 63 -5.93 -2.53 0.98
CA LEU A 63 -6.59 -1.23 1.03
C LEU A 63 -8.09 -1.42 1.19
N HIS A 64 -8.74 -0.45 1.82
CA HIS A 64 -10.19 -0.45 2.03
C HIS A 64 -10.81 0.80 1.44
N CYS A 65 -12.05 0.69 0.97
CA CYS A 65 -12.82 1.85 0.57
C CYS A 65 -13.70 2.32 1.74
N ASN A 66 -13.68 3.63 2.02
CA ASN A 66 -14.59 4.27 2.96
C ASN A 66 -15.09 5.58 2.39
N ASN A 67 -16.41 5.70 2.15
CA ASN A 67 -17.04 6.91 1.60
C ASN A 67 -16.29 7.50 0.40
N ARG A 68 -16.01 6.64 -0.58
CA ARG A 68 -15.24 6.94 -1.80
C ARG A 68 -13.75 7.21 -1.62
N SER A 69 -13.21 7.11 -0.41
CA SER A 69 -11.79 7.31 -0.12
C SER A 69 -11.08 5.98 0.07
N THR A 70 -9.86 5.90 -0.47
CA THR A 70 -8.94 4.78 -0.26
C THR A 70 -8.26 4.90 1.11
N ILE A 71 -8.33 3.85 1.92
CA ILE A 71 -7.81 3.80 3.29
C ILE A 71 -6.77 2.68 3.42
N LEU A 72 -5.60 3.03 3.94
CA LEU A 72 -4.62 2.08 4.46
C LEU A 72 -4.84 1.92 5.96
N GLN A 73 -5.05 0.69 6.42
CA GLN A 73 -5.16 0.37 7.84
C GLN A 73 -3.80 -0.12 8.35
N LEU A 74 -3.25 0.58 9.33
CA LEU A 74 -2.11 0.13 10.11
C LEU A 74 -2.59 -0.23 11.53
N PRO A 75 -1.86 -1.07 12.29
CA PRO A 75 -2.28 -1.49 13.63
C PRO A 75 -2.64 -0.32 14.56
N GLU A 76 -2.01 0.83 14.37
CA GLU A 76 -2.16 2.00 15.21
C GLU A 76 -3.21 3.01 14.73
N SER A 77 -3.46 3.11 13.44
CA SER A 77 -4.34 4.13 12.88
C SER A 77 -4.71 3.87 11.42
N ASN A 78 -5.75 4.57 10.99
CA ASN A 78 -6.21 4.58 9.60
C ASN A 78 -5.66 5.81 8.89
N PHE A 79 -5.13 5.60 7.69
CA PHE A 79 -4.59 6.64 6.84
C PHE A 79 -5.39 6.71 5.55
N THR A 80 -5.77 7.91 5.16
CA THR A 80 -6.31 8.17 3.83
C THR A 80 -5.16 8.20 2.83
N VAL A 81 -5.23 7.36 1.80
CA VAL A 81 -4.28 7.37 0.69
C VAL A 81 -4.59 8.57 -0.19
N LYS A 82 -3.57 9.37 -0.50
CA LYS A 82 -3.70 10.55 -1.38
C LYS A 82 -3.14 10.32 -2.76
N HIS A 83 -2.14 9.44 -2.87
CA HIS A 83 -1.45 9.15 -4.12
C HIS A 83 -0.66 7.84 -4.01
N ILE A 84 -0.54 7.11 -5.11
CA ILE A 84 0.30 5.92 -5.24
C ILE A 84 1.19 6.14 -6.48
N ASP A 85 2.51 6.23 -6.26
CA ASP A 85 3.52 6.34 -7.32
C ASP A 85 4.18 4.97 -7.50
N TYR A 86 3.68 4.18 -8.45
CA TYR A 86 4.18 2.83 -8.74
C TYR A 86 5.64 2.84 -9.20
N ASN A 87 6.02 3.81 -10.02
CA ASN A 87 7.39 3.93 -10.57
C ASN A 87 8.43 4.14 -9.48
N LYS A 88 8.10 4.87 -8.42
CA LYS A 88 9.01 5.13 -7.28
C LYS A 88 8.76 4.24 -6.08
N SER A 89 7.76 3.36 -6.16
CA SER A 89 7.27 2.57 -5.04
C SER A 89 6.94 3.43 -3.80
N ARG A 90 6.18 4.53 -3.98
CA ARG A 90 5.82 5.49 -2.91
C ARG A 90 4.32 5.68 -2.75
N ILE A 91 3.82 5.56 -1.52
CA ILE A 91 2.43 5.83 -1.16
C ILE A 91 2.34 7.06 -0.26
N ARG A 92 1.52 8.02 -0.66
CA ARG A 92 1.25 9.26 0.08
C ARG A 92 0.10 9.02 1.04
N LEU A 93 0.34 9.23 2.33
CA LEU A 93 -0.62 8.99 3.39
C LEU A 93 -0.95 10.28 4.15
N GLN A 94 -2.23 10.47 4.46
CA GLN A 94 -2.72 11.51 5.36
C GLN A 94 -3.43 10.84 6.53
N SER A 95 -3.17 11.28 7.77
CA SER A 95 -3.92 10.76 8.91
C SER A 95 -5.41 11.09 8.77
N SER A 96 -6.27 10.08 8.87
CA SER A 96 -7.73 10.29 8.77
C SER A 96 -8.31 11.11 9.94
N MET A 97 -7.53 11.32 11.01
CA MET A 97 -7.89 12.18 12.15
C MET A 97 -7.84 13.68 11.82
N PHE A 98 -7.09 14.08 10.79
CA PHE A 98 -6.86 15.47 10.40
C PHE A 98 -7.64 15.84 9.13
N THR A 99 -8.85 15.30 9.01
CA THR A 99 -9.79 15.68 7.96
C THR A 99 -10.54 16.94 8.38
N SER A 100 -10.85 17.83 7.42
CA SER A 100 -11.31 19.21 7.60
C SER A 100 -12.59 19.43 8.44
N ASN A 101 -13.22 18.35 8.91
CA ASN A 101 -14.50 18.38 9.63
C ASN A 101 -14.36 18.19 11.15
N ARG A 102 -13.15 18.04 11.70
CA ARG A 102 -12.93 17.89 13.15
C ARG A 102 -12.38 19.18 13.75
N THR A 103 -12.86 19.54 14.93
CA THR A 103 -12.38 20.71 15.67
C THR A 103 -11.27 20.38 16.67
N ASP A 104 -11.13 19.10 17.02
CA ASP A 104 -10.27 18.64 18.11
C ASP A 104 -9.10 17.83 17.55
N HIS A 105 -8.12 18.53 16.98
CA HIS A 105 -6.99 17.95 16.25
C HIS A 105 -5.79 17.58 17.14
N CYS A 106 -6.01 16.96 18.31
CA CYS A 106 -4.94 16.64 19.27
C CYS A 106 -4.06 15.47 18.80
N LEU A 107 -2.77 15.71 18.53
CA LEU A 107 -1.82 14.68 18.12
C LEU A 107 -1.57 13.66 19.23
N SER A 108 -1.73 14.05 20.49
CA SER A 108 -1.57 13.18 21.67
C SER A 108 -2.47 11.93 21.65
N THR A 109 -3.55 11.96 20.86
CA THR A 109 -4.47 10.83 20.66
C THR A 109 -3.94 9.78 19.67
N ILE A 110 -2.93 10.13 18.88
CA ILE A 110 -2.33 9.24 17.89
C ILE A 110 -1.35 8.28 18.59
N ARG A 111 -1.14 7.12 17.96
CA ARG A 111 -0.16 6.12 18.35
C ARG A 111 1.02 6.14 17.37
N ASN A 112 2.23 5.84 17.87
CA ASN A 112 3.42 5.78 17.03
C ASN A 112 3.24 4.72 15.95
N ILE A 113 3.43 5.09 14.69
CA ILE A 113 3.27 4.18 13.56
C ILE A 113 4.34 3.08 13.64
N THR A 114 3.90 1.82 13.63
CA THR A 114 4.79 0.67 13.49
C THR A 114 4.70 0.15 12.06
N SER A 115 5.70 0.47 11.24
CA SER A 115 5.80 -0.08 9.87
C SER A 115 6.56 -1.40 9.89
N ASP A 116 6.05 -2.43 9.22
CA ASP A 116 6.83 -3.63 8.89
C ASP A 116 7.94 -3.24 7.89
N PRO A 117 9.23 -3.22 8.27
CA PRO A 117 10.31 -2.72 7.42
C PRO A 117 10.52 -3.56 6.14
N ASN A 118 9.94 -4.76 6.08
CA ASN A 118 9.95 -5.60 4.88
C ASN A 118 8.87 -5.21 3.86
N ARG A 119 7.86 -4.42 4.27
CA ARG A 119 6.75 -3.99 3.43
C ARG A 119 6.73 -2.49 3.22
N PHE A 120 6.80 -1.74 4.31
CA PHE A 120 6.72 -0.28 4.31
C PHE A 120 7.88 0.34 5.08
N MET A 121 8.43 1.40 4.53
CA MET A 121 9.52 2.16 5.12
C MET A 121 9.24 3.65 5.02
N ILE A 122 9.50 4.38 6.09
CA ILE A 122 9.45 5.85 6.06
C ILE A 122 10.70 6.36 5.34
N ASP A 123 10.54 7.27 4.38
CA ASP A 123 11.65 7.90 3.71
C ASP A 123 12.23 9.05 4.55
N ASN A 124 13.21 8.75 5.40
CA ASN A 124 13.83 9.72 6.31
C ASN A 124 14.56 10.89 5.59
N ASN A 125 14.75 10.82 4.26
CA ASN A 125 15.36 11.92 3.50
C ASN A 125 14.38 13.09 3.29
N THR A 126 13.09 12.80 3.10
CA THR A 126 12.04 13.82 2.90
C THR A 126 11.12 13.96 4.11
N THR A 127 11.08 12.94 4.96
CA THR A 127 10.19 12.85 6.11
C THR A 127 10.94 13.10 7.41
N THR A 128 10.44 14.02 8.24
CA THR A 128 10.86 14.20 9.62
C THR A 128 9.77 13.75 10.59
N LYS A 129 9.99 13.92 11.89
CA LYS A 129 9.00 13.61 12.92
C LYS A 129 8.52 14.90 13.57
N LEU A 130 7.21 15.02 13.70
CA LEU A 130 6.54 15.95 14.58
C LEU A 130 6.27 15.23 15.89
N TYR A 131 6.89 15.68 16.98
CA TYR A 131 6.60 15.17 18.31
C TYR A 131 5.43 15.93 18.92
N SER A 132 4.54 15.18 19.55
CA SER A 132 3.55 15.72 20.49
C SER A 132 3.89 15.18 21.88
N ILE A 133 4.00 16.09 22.84
CA ILE A 133 4.25 15.79 24.25
C ILE A 133 3.04 16.26 25.04
N SER A 134 2.37 15.36 25.75
CA SER A 134 1.18 15.67 26.56
C SER A 134 1.35 15.19 28.00
N SER A 135 0.41 15.57 28.87
CA SER A 135 0.38 15.15 30.28
C SER A 135 1.57 15.68 31.09
N CYS A 136 2.00 16.91 30.80
CA CYS A 136 3.05 17.59 31.53
C CYS A 136 2.53 18.04 32.91
N SER A 137 3.27 17.73 33.98
CA SER A 137 2.85 18.00 35.38
C SER A 137 3.54 19.21 36.01
N SER A 138 4.26 20.01 35.22
CA SER A 138 5.18 21.05 35.68
C SER A 138 4.91 22.39 34.98
N ASN A 139 5.46 23.47 35.54
CA ASN A 139 5.39 24.79 34.95
C ASN A 139 6.43 24.90 33.83
N VAL A 140 6.00 24.61 32.60
CA VAL A 140 6.85 24.64 31.40
C VAL A 140 7.33 26.08 31.16
N SER A 141 8.59 26.27 30.75
CA SER A 141 9.17 27.61 30.50
C SER A 141 8.34 28.43 29.51
N ARG A 142 8.18 29.74 29.75
CA ARG A 142 7.45 30.68 28.85
C ARG A 142 7.94 30.65 27.41
N VAL A 143 9.22 30.31 27.17
CA VAL A 143 9.80 30.19 25.83
C VAL A 143 9.11 29.09 25.00
N LEU A 144 8.50 28.11 25.67
CA LEU A 144 7.87 26.94 25.06
C LEU A 144 6.37 27.15 24.75
N GLU A 145 5.78 28.25 25.22
CA GLU A 145 4.36 28.57 25.01
C GLU A 145 3.95 28.61 23.53
N LYS A 146 4.88 28.96 22.63
CA LYS A 146 4.61 28.91 21.19
C LYS A 146 4.31 27.50 20.69
N TYR A 147 4.89 26.47 21.30
CA TYR A 147 4.66 25.07 20.92
C TYR A 147 3.38 24.50 21.54
N ARG A 148 2.76 25.21 22.50
CA ARG A 148 1.57 24.75 23.19
C ARG A 148 0.38 24.74 22.24
N ASN A 149 -0.21 23.57 22.06
CA ASN A 149 -1.49 23.40 21.39
C ASN A 149 -2.62 23.78 22.36
N ARG A 150 -3.22 24.96 22.13
CA ARG A 150 -4.26 25.50 23.01
C ARG A 150 -5.63 24.86 22.83
N LEU A 151 -5.81 24.05 21.79
CA LEU A 151 -7.07 23.35 21.52
C LEU A 151 -7.21 22.04 22.32
N CYS A 152 -6.15 21.61 23.01
CA CYS A 152 -6.11 20.33 23.72
C CYS A 152 -6.02 20.52 25.23
N GLU A 153 -6.85 19.79 25.98
CA GLU A 153 -6.97 19.92 27.44
C GLU A 153 -5.74 19.40 28.21
N ASN A 154 -4.97 18.47 27.63
CA ASN A 154 -3.89 17.75 28.32
C ASN A 154 -2.51 18.41 28.28
N GLU A 155 -2.43 19.75 28.21
CA GLU A 155 -1.16 20.49 28.07
C GLU A 155 -0.29 19.89 26.95
N GLU A 156 -0.83 19.86 25.73
CA GLU A 156 -0.14 19.28 24.57
C GLU A 156 0.82 20.30 23.94
N TYR A 157 2.06 19.88 23.71
CA TYR A 157 3.08 20.67 23.03
C TYR A 157 3.55 19.93 21.79
N VAL A 158 3.66 20.65 20.68
CA VAL A 158 4.01 20.09 19.37
C VAL A 158 5.24 20.77 18.79
N MET A 159 6.20 19.98 18.34
CA MET A 159 7.44 20.51 17.76
C MET A 159 8.13 19.49 16.87
N VAL A 160 8.95 19.98 15.95
CA VAL A 160 9.75 19.11 15.07
C VAL A 160 10.88 18.45 15.86
N LYS A 161 11.27 17.24 15.43
CA LYS A 161 12.30 16.41 16.07
C LYS A 161 13.61 17.14 16.37
N ASP A 162 14.05 17.98 15.44
CA ASP A 162 15.36 18.65 15.50
C ASP A 162 15.28 20.06 16.10
N ASP A 163 14.17 20.42 16.76
CA ASP A 163 14.05 21.71 17.45
C ASP A 163 14.95 21.75 18.70
N THR A 164 15.71 22.84 18.84
CA THR A 164 16.65 23.04 19.96
C THR A 164 15.98 23.01 21.34
N ASN A 165 14.67 23.29 21.40
CA ASN A 165 13.90 23.31 22.63
C ASN A 165 13.35 21.94 23.03
N PHE A 166 13.54 20.89 22.22
CA PHE A 166 13.00 19.55 22.49
C PHE A 166 13.43 19.03 23.86
N LYS A 167 14.73 19.12 24.18
CA LYS A 167 15.26 18.68 25.48
C LYS A 167 14.68 19.49 26.65
N ASN A 168 14.59 20.82 26.50
CA ASN A 168 14.02 21.68 27.54
C ASN A 168 12.55 21.34 27.81
N LEU A 169 11.79 21.01 26.76
CA LEU A 169 10.39 20.60 26.91
C LEU A 169 10.27 19.23 27.58
N THR A 170 11.05 18.24 27.16
CA THR A 170 11.03 16.90 27.78
C THR A 170 11.47 16.94 29.25
N ASP A 171 12.51 17.71 29.56
CA ASP A 171 12.99 17.90 30.93
C ASP A 171 11.95 18.65 31.77
N GLY A 172 11.29 19.64 31.16
CA GLY A 172 10.15 20.36 31.73
C GLY A 172 9.03 19.40 32.11
N CYS A 173 8.45 18.66 31.15
CA CYS A 173 7.30 17.79 31.38
C CYS A 173 7.54 16.65 32.37
N GLY A 174 8.79 16.33 32.70
CA GLY A 174 9.16 15.31 33.68
C GLY A 174 8.85 13.88 33.21
N ARG A 175 8.95 12.90 34.13
CA ARG A 175 8.84 11.46 33.82
C ARG A 175 7.42 10.99 33.43
N GLY A 176 6.40 11.84 33.55
CA GLY A 176 5.00 11.51 33.24
C GLY A 176 4.53 11.89 31.83
N GLY A 177 5.35 12.63 31.07
CA GLY A 177 4.97 13.11 29.74
C GLY A 177 4.83 11.98 28.73
N LYS A 178 3.68 11.92 28.03
CA LYS A 178 3.47 11.00 26.91
C LYS A 178 4.02 11.63 25.63
N ILE A 179 4.97 10.95 24.98
CA ILE A 179 5.55 11.40 23.71
C ILE A 179 5.03 10.53 22.57
N VAL A 180 4.46 11.17 21.56
CA VAL A 180 4.04 10.53 20.30
C VAL A 180 4.76 11.19 19.14
N ALA A 181 5.05 10.41 18.10
CA ALA A 181 5.80 10.85 16.93
C ALA A 181 5.00 10.59 15.66
N MET A 182 4.72 11.65 14.91
CA MET A 182 4.02 11.60 13.63
C MET A 182 5.00 11.89 12.49
N PRO A 183 5.13 11.02 11.48
CA PRO A 183 5.89 11.32 10.29
C PRO A 183 5.22 12.45 9.50
N VAL A 184 6.00 13.44 9.07
CA VAL A 184 5.52 14.60 8.31
C VAL A 184 6.57 15.08 7.31
N GLU A 185 6.12 15.76 6.26
CA GLU A 185 7.00 16.49 5.34
C GLU A 185 6.83 18.01 5.49
N LEU A 186 7.93 18.71 5.74
CA LEU A 186 7.89 20.15 6.08
C LEU A 186 7.74 21.09 4.88
N GLY A 187 7.92 20.60 3.64
CA GLY A 187 7.60 21.38 2.42
C GLY A 187 8.36 22.70 2.23
N GLY A 188 9.50 22.89 2.90
CA GLY A 188 10.36 24.08 2.80
C GLY A 188 10.29 24.98 4.03
N GLY A 189 11.47 25.22 4.63
CA GLY A 189 11.77 26.02 5.83
C GLY A 189 10.64 26.87 6.44
N GLY A 190 10.21 26.48 7.64
CA GLY A 190 9.29 27.23 8.49
C GLY A 190 9.29 26.65 9.90
N VAL A 191 9.04 27.49 10.91
CA VAL A 191 8.91 27.02 12.30
C VAL A 191 7.55 26.37 12.46
N VAL A 192 7.53 25.10 12.89
CA VAL A 192 6.30 24.39 13.24
C VAL A 192 6.05 24.52 14.73
N ASP A 193 4.85 24.93 15.10
CA ASP A 193 4.45 25.20 16.47
C ASP A 193 2.98 24.86 16.75
N GLY A 194 2.51 25.14 17.97
CA GLY A 194 1.16 24.79 18.42
C GLY A 194 0.03 25.43 17.62
N GLY A 195 0.30 26.55 16.95
CA GLY A 195 -0.70 27.27 16.16
C GLY A 195 -0.77 26.82 14.69
N ASN A 196 0.25 26.14 14.17
CA ASN A 196 0.34 25.85 12.72
C ASN A 196 0.61 24.38 12.35
N TYR A 197 0.87 23.50 13.33
CA TYR A 197 1.24 22.11 13.07
C TYR A 197 0.20 21.32 12.26
N THR A 198 -1.09 21.65 12.38
CA THR A 198 -2.16 20.97 11.64
C THR A 198 -1.93 21.04 10.13
N LYS A 199 -1.48 22.20 9.61
CA LYS A 199 -1.15 22.39 8.19
C LYS A 199 -0.03 21.46 7.72
N VAL A 200 0.85 21.05 8.62
CA VAL A 200 1.96 20.13 8.33
C VAL A 200 1.46 18.69 8.35
N VAL A 201 0.63 18.32 9.33
CA VAL A 201 0.03 16.98 9.44
C VAL A 201 -0.95 16.72 8.29
N GLU A 202 -1.72 17.73 7.88
CA GLU A 202 -2.66 17.67 6.76
C GLU A 202 -1.98 17.41 5.42
N LYS A 203 -0.74 17.86 5.22
CA LYS A 203 0.00 17.54 3.99
C LYS A 203 0.28 16.04 3.88
N GLY A 204 0.39 15.34 5.01
CA GLY A 204 0.74 13.93 5.05
C GLY A 204 2.23 13.66 4.86
N PHE A 205 2.56 12.40 4.60
CA PHE A 205 3.91 11.91 4.43
C PHE A 205 3.96 10.75 3.42
N ASP A 206 5.15 10.50 2.88
CA ASP A 206 5.38 9.37 1.97
C ASP A 206 5.92 8.16 2.74
N MET A 207 5.40 6.98 2.40
CA MET A 207 6.05 5.72 2.71
C MET A 207 6.54 5.07 1.42
N ARG A 208 7.74 4.51 1.45
CA ARG A 208 8.20 3.60 0.41
C ARG A 208 7.69 2.21 0.71
N TRP A 209 7.34 1.46 -0.32
CA TRP A 209 6.98 0.06 -0.17
C TRP A 209 7.96 -0.90 -0.85
N ARG A 210 7.88 -2.18 -0.50
CA ARG A 210 8.66 -3.26 -1.09
C ARG A 210 7.77 -4.43 -1.48
N ALA A 211 7.80 -4.79 -2.76
CA ALA A 211 7.11 -5.95 -3.31
C ALA A 211 7.88 -6.49 -4.52
N GLY A 212 7.41 -7.62 -5.09
CA GLY A 212 8.02 -8.20 -6.29
C GLY A 212 7.90 -7.27 -7.50
N ASP A 213 8.86 -7.37 -8.42
CA ASP A 213 8.80 -6.67 -9.71
C ASP A 213 7.66 -7.25 -10.57
N CYS A 214 6.88 -6.37 -11.18
CA CYS A 214 5.69 -6.69 -11.95
C CYS A 214 5.86 -6.44 -13.46
N ASP A 215 6.93 -5.78 -13.87
CA ASP A 215 7.09 -5.25 -15.23
C ASP A 215 7.06 -6.37 -16.29
N VAL A 216 7.77 -7.47 -16.04
CA VAL A 216 7.85 -8.61 -16.97
C VAL A 216 6.49 -9.30 -17.16
N CYS A 217 5.68 -9.35 -16.11
CA CYS A 217 4.35 -9.95 -16.17
C CYS A 217 3.39 -9.05 -16.96
N GLU A 218 3.34 -7.76 -16.62
CA GLU A 218 2.44 -6.79 -17.28
C GLU A 218 2.77 -6.61 -18.75
N THR A 219 4.05 -6.49 -19.10
CA THR A 219 4.50 -6.40 -20.51
C THR A 219 4.20 -7.66 -21.31
N SER A 220 3.96 -8.80 -20.65
CA SER A 220 3.53 -10.04 -21.29
C SER A 220 2.00 -10.18 -21.42
N GLY A 221 1.23 -9.18 -20.95
CA GLY A 221 -0.24 -9.19 -20.94
C GLY A 221 -0.86 -9.82 -19.68
N GLY A 222 -0.05 -10.04 -18.64
CA GLY A 222 -0.48 -10.59 -17.37
C GLY A 222 -0.80 -9.54 -16.32
N ARG A 223 -1.22 -10.01 -15.15
CA ARG A 223 -1.47 -9.21 -13.95
C ARG A 223 -0.77 -9.85 -12.78
N CYS A 224 0.01 -9.07 -12.05
CA CYS A 224 0.74 -9.58 -10.92
C CYS A 224 -0.18 -9.87 -9.75
N GLY A 225 0.26 -10.79 -8.92
CA GLY A 225 -0.37 -11.11 -7.67
C GLY A 225 0.52 -12.02 -6.85
N PHE A 226 -0.07 -12.60 -5.82
CA PHE A 226 0.63 -13.39 -4.84
C PHE A 226 -0.21 -14.59 -4.44
N ASN A 227 0.29 -15.78 -4.69
CA ASN A 227 -0.34 -17.00 -4.22
C ASN A 227 -0.08 -17.14 -2.71
N ARG A 228 -1.13 -16.97 -1.92
CA ARG A 228 -1.05 -17.02 -0.45
C ARG A 228 -0.82 -18.42 0.12
N THR A 229 -1.20 -19.47 -0.61
CA THR A 229 -1.05 -20.86 -0.15
C THR A 229 0.41 -21.30 -0.15
N VAL A 230 1.15 -20.99 -1.22
CA VAL A 230 2.59 -21.33 -1.33
C VAL A 230 3.50 -20.14 -1.05
N PHE A 231 2.92 -18.99 -0.71
CA PHE A 231 3.60 -17.74 -0.35
C PHE A 231 4.60 -17.26 -1.42
N GLN A 232 4.15 -17.19 -2.68
CA GLN A 232 5.00 -16.81 -3.82
C GLN A 232 4.28 -15.85 -4.77
N PHE A 233 5.08 -14.96 -5.39
CA PHE A 233 4.64 -14.15 -6.51
C PHE A 233 4.08 -15.01 -7.65
N ARG A 234 3.05 -14.51 -8.33
CA ARG A 234 2.49 -15.11 -9.54
C ARG A 234 2.14 -14.05 -10.58
N CYS A 235 2.29 -14.44 -11.84
CA CYS A 235 1.76 -13.72 -12.98
C CYS A 235 0.46 -14.39 -13.41
N TYR A 236 -0.68 -13.77 -13.12
CA TYR A 236 -1.99 -14.24 -13.57
C TYR A 236 -2.17 -13.85 -15.03
N CYS A 237 -2.51 -14.81 -15.89
CA CYS A 237 -2.63 -14.62 -17.33
C CYS A 237 -4.00 -15.08 -17.81
N PRO A 238 -4.44 -14.65 -19.01
CA PRO A 238 -5.72 -15.07 -19.57
C PRO A 238 -5.94 -16.58 -19.60
N ASP A 239 -4.87 -17.37 -19.81
CA ASP A 239 -4.92 -18.82 -19.89
C ASP A 239 -4.86 -19.49 -18.50
N ARG A 240 -3.81 -19.18 -17.72
CA ARG A 240 -3.58 -19.73 -16.37
C ARG A 240 -2.50 -18.93 -15.64
N PRO A 241 -2.30 -19.14 -14.32
CA PRO A 241 -1.20 -18.52 -13.61
C PRO A 241 0.18 -19.07 -14.04
N HIS A 242 1.13 -18.16 -14.30
CA HIS A 242 2.53 -18.45 -14.57
C HIS A 242 3.44 -17.89 -13.44
N MET A 243 4.72 -18.26 -13.45
CA MET A 243 5.65 -17.79 -12.42
C MET A 243 6.09 -16.34 -12.63
N VAL A 244 6.30 -15.90 -13.88
CA VAL A 244 6.90 -14.59 -14.19
C VAL A 244 6.21 -13.88 -15.36
N SER A 245 5.80 -14.60 -16.40
CA SER A 245 5.20 -14.01 -17.62
C SER A 245 4.17 -14.93 -18.27
N CYS A 246 3.25 -14.37 -19.06
CA CYS A 246 2.29 -15.11 -19.88
C CYS A 246 2.88 -15.72 -21.15
N LYS A 247 4.18 -15.55 -21.37
CA LYS A 247 4.90 -16.23 -22.45
C LYS A 247 5.33 -17.62 -21.97
N PRO A 248 5.18 -18.67 -22.79
CA PRO A 248 5.73 -19.98 -22.47
C PRO A 248 7.24 -19.83 -22.23
N GLY A 249 7.70 -20.27 -21.06
CA GLY A 249 9.14 -20.36 -20.79
C GLY A 249 9.81 -21.28 -21.80
N LYS A 250 11.00 -20.93 -22.29
CA LYS A 250 11.83 -21.89 -23.03
C LYS A 250 12.17 -23.03 -22.05
N ILE A 251 11.52 -24.17 -22.20
CA ILE A 251 11.88 -25.39 -21.46
C ILE A 251 13.29 -25.76 -21.94
N PHE A 252 14.32 -25.47 -21.13
CA PHE A 252 15.59 -26.14 -21.28
C PHE A 252 15.37 -27.60 -20.87
N ARG A 253 15.07 -28.46 -21.84
CA ARG A 253 15.13 -29.91 -21.67
C ARG A 253 16.60 -30.25 -21.37
N PHE A 254 16.96 -30.31 -20.09
CA PHE A 254 18.08 -31.13 -19.68
C PHE A 254 17.64 -32.58 -19.93
N LEU A 255 17.99 -33.10 -21.10
CA LEU A 255 18.01 -34.54 -21.35
C LEU A 255 19.07 -35.12 -20.41
N LEU A 256 18.65 -35.52 -19.21
CA LEU A 256 19.43 -36.43 -18.37
C LEU A 256 19.44 -37.77 -19.11
N PHE A 257 20.47 -37.99 -19.92
CA PHE A 257 20.83 -39.32 -20.37
C PHE A 257 21.35 -40.08 -19.16
N CYS A 258 20.49 -40.87 -18.52
CA CYS A 258 20.98 -41.96 -17.66
C CYS A 258 21.55 -43.05 -18.58
N THR A 259 22.87 -43.11 -18.66
CA THR A 259 23.57 -44.30 -19.17
C THR A 259 23.69 -45.31 -18.04
N HIS A 260 23.03 -46.45 -18.18
CA HIS A 260 23.46 -47.70 -17.57
C HIS A 260 23.15 -48.87 -18.50
#